data_AF-A0A8T3T2B7-F1
#
_entry.id   AF-A0A8T3T2B7-F1
#
_cell.length_a   1.000
_cell.length_b   1.000
_cell.length_c   1.000
_cell.angle_alpha   90.00
_cell.angle_beta   90.00
_cell.angle_gamma   90.00
#
_symmetry.space_group_name_H-M   'P 1'
#
loop_
_entity.id
_entity.type
_entity.pdbx_description
1 polymer ?
#
loop_
_entity_poly.entity_id
_entity_poly.type
_entity_poly.pdbx_seq_one_letter_code
_entity_poly.pdbx_strand_id
1 'polypeptide(L)'
;MLFRATFTFVDGLRRVISSLPQLVLAPITAVIAAVVYLPLARLARLLEALGLNTLADRVPLRIYSRLSFRTMRNDSLDRFGTKLEKRYRRDEVIGLLERAGLEDIRVSERPPYWH
;
A
#
# COMPACT_ATOMS: atom_id res chain seq x y z
N MET A 1 18.25 -4.84 0.38
CA MET A 1 18.31 -5.07 -1.08
C MET A 1 16.98 -5.58 -1.64
N LEU A 2 16.31 -6.56 -1.01
CA LEU A 2 14.99 -7.07 -1.45
C LEU A 2 13.92 -5.97 -1.63
N PHE A 3 13.77 -5.07 -0.64
CA PHE A 3 12.74 -4.04 -0.64
C PHE A 3 12.80 -3.14 -1.89
N ARG A 4 13.99 -2.62 -2.21
CA ARG A 4 14.20 -1.77 -3.39
C ARG A 4 13.83 -2.48 -4.69
N ALA A 5 14.16 -3.75 -4.84
CA ALA A 5 13.80 -4.54 -6.01
C ALA A 5 12.28 -4.73 -6.13
N THR A 6 11.60 -5.03 -5.01
CA THR A 6 10.14 -5.12 -4.98
C THR A 6 9.50 -3.78 -5.38
N PHE A 7 10.04 -2.65 -4.94
CA PHE A 7 9.51 -1.34 -5.35
C PHE A 7 9.69 -1.05 -6.82
N THR A 8 10.86 -1.31 -7.38
CA THR A 8 11.10 -1.08 -8.81
C THR A 8 10.17 -1.95 -9.65
N PHE A 9 9.97 -3.21 -9.24
CA PHE A 9 9.03 -4.11 -9.90
C PHE A 9 7.58 -3.61 -9.81
N VAL A 10 7.11 -3.27 -8.62
CA VAL A 10 5.73 -2.77 -8.41
C VAL A 10 5.51 -1.45 -9.15
N ASP A 11 6.49 -0.54 -9.17
CA ASP A 11 6.38 0.72 -9.92
C ASP A 11 6.36 0.50 -11.43
N GLY A 12 7.16 -0.45 -11.94
CA GLY A 12 7.09 -0.89 -13.33
C GLY A 12 5.70 -1.41 -13.70
N LEU A 13 5.16 -2.31 -12.86
CA LEU A 13 3.80 -2.84 -13.04
C LEU A 13 2.74 -1.74 -13.00
N ARG A 14 2.84 -0.78 -12.07
CA ARG A 14 1.95 0.39 -11.99
C ARG A 14 2.01 1.22 -13.26
N ARG A 15 3.19 1.54 -13.79
CA ARG A 15 3.32 2.33 -15.03
C ARG A 15 2.61 1.68 -16.20
N VAL A 16 2.70 0.35 -16.31
CA VAL A 16 1.98 -0.42 -17.33
C VAL A 16 0.48 -0.37 -17.07
N ILE A 17 0.02 -0.79 -15.89
CA ILE A 17 -1.42 -0.88 -15.56
C ILE A 17 -2.12 0.48 -15.64
N SER A 18 -1.52 1.54 -15.10
CA SER A 18 -2.10 2.89 -15.06
C SER A 18 -2.24 3.55 -16.44
N SER A 19 -1.58 3.02 -17.47
CA SER A 19 -1.71 3.49 -18.84
C SER A 19 -2.90 2.88 -19.60
N LEU A 20 -3.48 1.79 -19.09
CA LEU A 20 -4.61 1.09 -19.70
C LEU A 20 -5.92 1.88 -19.51
N PRO A 21 -6.96 1.62 -20.33
CA PRO A 21 -8.29 2.15 -20.09
C PRO A 21 -8.95 1.52 -18.85
N GLN A 22 -9.88 2.25 -18.22
CA GLN A 22 -10.51 1.85 -16.95
C GLN A 22 -11.16 0.46 -17.00
N LEU A 23 -11.76 0.11 -18.13
CA LEU A 23 -12.41 -1.19 -18.36
C LEU A 23 -11.43 -2.37 -18.25
N VAL A 24 -10.15 -2.14 -18.53
CA VAL A 24 -9.11 -3.18 -18.52
C VAL A 24 -8.34 -3.19 -17.21
N LEU A 25 -7.96 -2.03 -16.67
CA LEU A 25 -7.21 -1.99 -15.41
C LEU A 25 -8.05 -2.40 -14.19
N ALA A 26 -9.35 -2.11 -14.16
CA ALA A 26 -10.22 -2.46 -13.04
C ALA A 26 -10.28 -3.97 -12.73
N PRO A 27 -10.46 -4.88 -13.72
CA PRO A 27 -10.37 -6.32 -13.46
C PRO A 27 -8.94 -6.76 -13.12
N ILE A 28 -7.90 -6.21 -13.75
CA ILE A 28 -6.50 -6.55 -13.44
C ILE A 28 -6.17 -6.24 -11.97
N THR A 29 -6.52 -5.05 -11.50
CA THR A 29 -6.28 -4.62 -10.10
C THR A 29 -7.12 -5.41 -9.10
N ALA A 30 -8.33 -5.85 -9.48
CA ALA A 30 -9.13 -6.76 -8.67
C ALA A 30 -8.50 -8.16 -8.56
N VAL A 31 -7.91 -8.68 -9.64
CA VAL A 31 -7.15 -9.94 -9.62
C VAL A 31 -5.93 -9.82 -8.72
N ILE A 32 -5.19 -8.70 -8.79
CA ILE A 32 -4.07 -8.45 -7.88
C ILE A 32 -4.54 -8.43 -6.41
N ALA A 33 -5.68 -7.79 -6.13
CA ALA A 33 -6.26 -7.81 -4.78
C ALA A 33 -6.61 -9.24 -4.33
N ALA A 34 -7.16 -10.07 -5.22
CA ALA A 34 -7.54 -11.45 -4.91
C ALA A 34 -6.34 -12.38 -4.70
N VAL A 35 -5.26 -12.19 -5.47
CA VAL A 35 -4.09 -13.10 -5.48
C VAL A 35 -2.98 -12.64 -4.54
N VAL A 36 -2.91 -11.35 -4.21
CA VAL A 36 -1.84 -10.80 -3.36
C VAL A 36 -2.40 -10.30 -2.03
N TYR A 37 -3.33 -9.33 -2.06
CA TYR A 37 -3.80 -8.68 -0.84
C TYR A 37 -4.59 -9.65 0.03
N LEU A 38 -5.55 -10.35 -0.56
CA LEU A 38 -6.45 -11.24 0.17
C LEU A 38 -5.70 -12.38 0.88
N PRO A 39 -4.86 -13.21 0.23
CA PRO A 39 -4.19 -14.31 0.91
C PRO A 39 -3.24 -13.83 2.00
N LEU A 40 -2.47 -12.75 1.76
CA LEU A 40 -1.56 -12.20 2.77
C LEU A 40 -2.31 -11.63 3.96
N ALA A 41 -3.40 -10.89 3.72
CA ALA A 41 -4.26 -10.38 4.78
C ALA A 41 -4.91 -11.51 5.60
N ARG A 42 -5.39 -12.57 4.95
CA ARG A 42 -5.99 -13.73 5.64
C ARG A 42 -4.97 -14.55 6.40
N LEU A 43 -3.76 -14.69 5.88
CA LEU A 43 -2.64 -15.31 6.61
C LEU A 43 -2.31 -14.51 7.88
N ALA A 44 -2.16 -13.19 7.77
CA ALA A 44 -1.91 -12.34 8.93
C ALA A 44 -3.05 -12.46 9.96
N ARG A 45 -4.30 -12.45 9.52
CA ARG A 45 -5.48 -12.62 10.40
C ARG A 45 -5.49 -13.98 11.09
N LEU A 46 -5.13 -15.04 10.38
CA LEU A 46 -5.05 -16.39 10.95
C LEU A 46 -3.98 -16.46 12.03
N LEU A 47 -2.80 -15.90 11.78
CA LEU A 47 -1.71 -15.85 12.76
C LEU A 47 -2.07 -15.01 14.00
N GLU A 48 -2.76 -13.88 13.82
CA GLU A 48 -3.30 -13.09 14.95
C GLU A 48 -4.30 -13.91 15.78
N ALA A 49 -5.20 -14.64 15.12
CA ALA A 49 -6.20 -15.47 15.79
C ALA A 49 -5.57 -16.64 16.58
N LEU A 50 -4.42 -17.13 16.14
CA LEU A 50 -3.63 -18.17 16.82
C LEU A 50 -2.72 -17.61 17.94
N GLY A 51 -2.74 -16.29 18.19
CA GLY A 51 -1.87 -15.63 19.18
C GLY A 51 -0.42 -15.45 18.72
N LEU A 52 -0.11 -15.76 17.46
CA LEU A 52 1.23 -15.67 16.86
C LEU A 52 1.52 -14.27 16.33
N ASN A 53 1.36 -13.26 17.19
CA ASN A 53 1.45 -11.83 16.81
C ASN A 53 2.81 -11.47 16.19
N THR A 54 3.91 -12.03 16.71
CA THR A 54 5.26 -11.79 16.19
C THR A 54 5.46 -12.31 14.77
N LEU A 55 4.77 -13.38 14.38
CA LEU A 55 4.78 -13.89 13.01
C LEU A 55 3.84 -13.07 12.13
N ALA A 56 2.66 -12.71 12.63
CA ALA A 56 1.72 -11.84 11.94
C ALA A 56 2.38 -10.51 11.55
N ASP A 57 3.18 -9.91 12.44
CA ASP A 57 3.92 -8.67 12.22
C ASP A 57 4.93 -8.75 11.06
N ARG A 58 5.41 -9.95 10.74
CA ARG A 58 6.33 -10.18 9.62
C ARG A 58 5.59 -10.41 8.30
N VAL A 59 4.26 -10.62 8.32
CA VAL A 59 3.48 -10.81 7.10
C VAL A 59 3.30 -9.47 6.39
N PRO A 60 3.72 -9.34 5.12
CA PRO A 60 3.42 -8.15 4.33
C PRO A 60 1.91 -7.93 4.26
N LEU A 61 1.47 -6.67 4.22
CA LEU A 61 0.04 -6.32 4.19
C LEU A 61 -0.74 -6.74 5.44
N ARG A 62 -0.09 -6.99 6.60
CA ARG A 62 -0.78 -7.21 7.88
C ARG A 62 -1.86 -6.18 8.18
N ILE A 63 -1.65 -4.90 7.83
CA ILE A 63 -2.65 -3.82 8.05
C ILE A 63 -4.02 -4.13 7.42
N TYR A 64 -4.05 -4.98 6.39
CA TYR A 64 -5.26 -5.41 5.72
C TYR A 64 -5.95 -6.61 6.41
N SER A 65 -5.38 -7.21 7.46
CA SER A 65 -5.86 -8.44 8.10
C SER A 65 -7.33 -8.37 8.54
N ARG A 66 -7.76 -7.19 8.98
CA ARG A 66 -9.12 -6.93 9.45
C ARG A 66 -9.97 -6.16 8.45
N LEU A 67 -9.40 -5.76 7.31
CA LEU A 67 -10.11 -4.99 6.28
C LEU A 67 -10.95 -5.89 5.37
N SER A 68 -11.96 -5.29 4.75
CA SER A 68 -12.82 -5.99 3.80
C SER A 68 -12.08 -6.23 2.47
N PHE A 69 -12.51 -7.25 1.71
CA PHE A 69 -11.98 -7.44 0.36
C PHE A 69 -12.27 -6.24 -0.55
N ARG A 70 -13.39 -5.54 -0.34
CA ARG A 70 -13.72 -4.30 -1.06
C ARG A 70 -12.64 -3.23 -0.84
N THR A 71 -12.19 -3.06 0.39
CA THR A 71 -11.09 -2.12 0.73
C THR A 71 -9.81 -2.52 0.02
N MET A 72 -9.41 -3.79 0.07
CA MET A 72 -8.22 -4.28 -0.64
C MET A 72 -8.30 -4.06 -2.15
N ARG A 73 -9.49 -4.28 -2.75
CA ARG A 73 -9.72 -4.04 -4.18
C ARG A 73 -9.58 -2.57 -4.54
N ASN A 74 -10.14 -1.68 -3.73
CA ASN A 74 -10.02 -0.23 -3.94
C ASN A 74 -8.57 0.23 -3.78
N ASP A 75 -7.88 -0.20 -2.73
CA ASP A 75 -6.49 0.20 -2.50
C ASP A 75 -5.55 -0.36 -3.59
N SER A 76 -5.81 -1.56 -4.09
CA SER A 76 -5.12 -2.11 -5.26
C SER A 76 -5.38 -1.27 -6.52
N LEU A 77 -6.62 -0.85 -6.75
CA LEU A 77 -6.98 0.05 -7.84
C LEU A 77 -6.26 1.39 -7.73
N ASP A 78 -6.26 2.02 -6.55
CA ASP A 78 -5.61 3.32 -6.33
C ASP A 78 -4.09 3.21 -6.52
N ARG A 79 -3.49 2.13 -6.02
CA ARG A 79 -2.04 1.85 -6.16
C ARG A 79 -1.62 1.69 -7.62
N PHE A 80 -2.33 0.89 -8.40
CA PHE A 80 -1.92 0.48 -9.74
C PHE A 80 -2.57 1.29 -10.87
N GLY A 81 -3.69 1.96 -10.60
CA GLY A 81 -4.41 2.82 -11.54
C GLY A 81 -3.90 4.26 -11.57
N THR A 82 -3.17 4.70 -10.54
CA THR A 82 -2.65 6.07 -10.47
C THR A 82 -1.38 6.24 -11.32
N LYS A 83 -1.43 7.15 -12.31
CA LYS A 83 -0.28 7.47 -13.20
C LYS A 83 0.83 8.25 -12.50
N LEU A 84 0.47 9.16 -11.61
CA LEU A 84 1.40 10.03 -10.91
C LEU A 84 1.64 9.52 -9.48
N GLU A 85 2.82 8.97 -9.23
CA GLU A 85 3.26 8.61 -7.89
C GLU A 85 4.52 9.41 -7.55
N LYS A 86 4.44 10.28 -6.54
CA LYS A 86 5.59 11.00 -5.97
C LYS A 86 5.82 10.48 -4.56
N ARG A 87 7.04 10.07 -4.26
CA ARG A 87 7.45 9.63 -2.93
C ARG A 87 8.33 10.69 -2.32
N TYR A 88 7.98 11.07 -1.10
CA TYR A 88 8.66 12.08 -0.33
C TYR A 88 9.13 11.47 0.98
N ARG A 89 10.33 11.86 1.41
CA ARG A 89 10.80 11.65 2.77
C ARG A 89 10.01 12.55 3.73
N ARG A 90 10.01 12.21 5.02
CA ARG A 90 9.27 12.96 6.05
C ARG A 90 9.63 14.45 6.04
N ASP A 91 10.92 14.77 5.96
CA ASP A 91 11.47 16.12 5.87
C ASP A 91 11.03 16.86 4.60
N GLU A 92 10.94 16.17 3.47
CA GLU A 92 10.46 16.76 2.22
C GLU A 92 8.97 17.12 2.29
N VAL A 93 8.15 16.28 2.92
CA VAL A 93 6.72 16.56 3.15
C VAL A 93 6.55 17.75 4.08
N ILE A 94 7.29 17.79 5.20
CA ILE A 94 7.25 18.92 6.14
C ILE A 94 7.59 20.21 5.41
N GLY A 95 8.69 20.24 4.66
CA GLY A 95 9.09 21.43 3.90
C GLY A 95 8.08 21.83 2.81
N LEU A 96 7.35 20.88 2.21
CA LEU A 96 6.26 21.19 1.28
C LEU A 96 5.09 21.90 1.98
N LEU A 97 4.72 21.44 3.17
CA LEU A 97 3.63 22.03 3.95
C LEU A 97 4.01 23.40 4.49
N GLU A 98 5.24 23.57 4.99
CA GLU A 98 5.76 24.87 5.45
C GLU A 98 5.76 25.90 4.33
N ARG A 99 6.24 25.53 3.13
CA ARG A 99 6.22 26.42 1.95
C ARG A 99 4.80 26.77 1.48
N ALA A 100 3.81 25.95 1.81
CA ALA A 100 2.40 26.23 1.55
C ALA A 100 1.75 27.11 2.64
N GLY A 101 2.50 27.51 3.67
CA GLY A 101 2.03 28.36 4.75
C GLY A 101 1.28 27.62 5.87
N LEU A 102 1.46 26.30 5.98
CA LEU A 102 0.90 25.53 7.10
C LEU A 102 1.80 25.66 8.33
N GLU A 103 1.16 25.82 9.50
CA GLU A 103 1.80 25.94 10.82
C GLU A 103 1.41 24.74 11.73
N ASP A 104 2.13 24.53 12.85
CA ASP A 104 1.93 23.42 13.82
C ASP A 104 1.85 22.01 13.18
N ILE A 105 2.79 21.70 12.29
CA ILE A 105 2.83 20.40 11.60
C ILE A 105 3.19 19.28 12.58
N ARG A 106 2.27 18.33 12.79
CA ARG A 106 2.48 17.14 13.63
C ARG A 106 2.41 15.86 12.80
N VAL A 107 3.47 15.06 12.85
CA VAL A 107 3.53 13.74 12.20
C VAL A 107 3.28 12.66 13.25
N SER A 108 2.31 11.78 12.99
CA SER A 108 1.98 10.67 13.88
C SER A 108 3.16 9.73 14.08
N GLU A 109 3.48 9.42 15.34
CA GLU A 109 4.38 8.34 15.73
C GLU A 109 3.61 7.01 15.91
N ARG A 110 2.56 6.78 15.11
CA ARG A 110 1.87 5.49 15.02
C ARG A 110 1.72 5.09 13.56
N PRO A 111 1.69 3.77 13.26
CA PRO A 111 1.40 3.29 11.92
C PRO A 111 0.07 3.85 11.39
N PRO A 112 -0.06 4.03 10.06
CA PRO A 112 0.72 3.37 9.02
C PRO A 112 2.04 4.09 8.72
N TYR A 113 3.14 3.46 9.09
CA TYR A 113 4.46 3.89 8.63
C TYR A 113 4.74 3.15 7.34
N TRP A 114 4.77 3.88 6.23
CA TRP A 114 5.24 3.34 4.97
C TRP A 114 6.77 3.29 5.06
N HIS A 115 7.35 2.10 4.96
CA HIS A 115 8.80 1.86 4.97
C HIS A 115 9.51 2.46 3.75
#